data_AF-A0A8T6RYF2-F1
#
_entry.id   AF-A0A8T6RYF2-F1
#
_cell.length_a   1.000
_cell.length_b   1.000
_cell.length_c   1.000
_cell.angle_alpha   90.00
_cell.angle_beta   90.00
_cell.angle_gamma   90.00
#
_symmetry.space_group_name_H-M   'P 1'
#
loop_
_entity.id
_entity.type
_entity.pdbx_description
1 polymer ?
#
loop_
_entity_poly.entity_id
_entity_poly.type
_entity_poly.pdbx_seq_one_letter_code
_entity_poly.pdbx_strand_id
1 'polypeptide(L)'
;MEIVFLGTGGSFPSPQRGVSSVALKTHGEILLFDCGEGTQRQLMRSSLSFMGITKIFITHFHGDHYLGLAGLLQTMALNGRTKDLEIFGPKGTEQLVTILERISYYSRTYDLVLHEMRENQREQFEGYSVTAIRLDHSIPTLGYLFEEDDRPGKFDMNAARVLGIPPGPLYAKLQNGEEIVWNEKVIEPAMVLGPPRPGRKIAIAMDTKPILKLPERIKDFD
;
A
#
# COMPACT_ATOMS: atom_id res chain seq x y z
N MET A 1 3.53 3.63 9.64
CA MET A 1 3.13 4.08 8.30
C MET A 1 3.94 5.31 7.98
N GLU A 2 4.52 5.36 6.79
CA GLU A 2 5.38 6.43 6.31
C GLU A 2 5.09 6.64 4.82
N ILE A 3 4.91 7.90 4.40
CA ILE A 3 4.73 8.28 2.99
C ILE A 3 6.05 8.88 2.50
N VAL A 4 6.56 8.35 1.39
CA VAL A 4 7.80 8.80 0.76
C VAL A 4 7.50 9.23 -0.67
N PHE A 5 7.68 10.51 -0.97
CA PHE A 5 7.54 11.05 -2.32
C PHE A 5 8.81 10.78 -3.12
N LEU A 6 8.73 9.90 -4.10
CA LEU A 6 9.85 9.54 -4.97
C LEU A 6 9.92 10.49 -6.18
N GLY A 7 8.77 10.98 -6.63
CA GLY A 7 8.67 12.06 -7.59
C GLY A 7 7.39 12.88 -7.41
N THR A 8 7.48 14.15 -7.80
CA THR A 8 6.44 15.17 -7.56
C THR A 8 6.31 16.17 -8.72
N GLY A 9 6.95 15.88 -9.85
CA GLY A 9 6.74 16.60 -11.11
C GLY A 9 5.55 16.00 -11.87
N GLY A 10 4.84 16.85 -12.61
CA GLY A 10 3.77 16.43 -13.52
C GLY A 10 4.24 16.48 -14.97
N SER A 11 3.74 15.56 -15.79
CA SER A 11 3.96 15.42 -17.24
C SER A 11 5.39 15.08 -17.69
N PHE A 12 6.42 15.71 -17.13
CA PHE A 12 7.82 15.47 -17.48
C PHE A 12 8.76 15.75 -16.30
N PRO A 13 9.96 15.13 -16.28
CA PRO A 13 10.90 15.33 -15.19
C PRO A 13 11.61 16.69 -15.29
N SER A 14 12.10 17.16 -14.15
CA SER A 14 13.02 18.29 -14.03
C SER A 14 14.28 17.86 -13.26
N PRO A 15 15.38 18.63 -13.29
CA PRO A 15 16.56 18.30 -12.50
C PRO A 15 16.29 18.16 -10.99
N GLN A 16 15.26 18.84 -10.47
CA GLN A 16 14.89 18.84 -9.05
C GLN A 16 13.77 17.85 -8.71
N ARG A 17 12.92 17.46 -9.68
CA ARG A 17 11.73 16.63 -9.44
C ARG A 17 11.60 15.57 -10.52
N GLY A 18 11.63 14.30 -10.11
CA GLY A 18 11.14 13.19 -10.94
C GLY A 18 9.63 13.26 -11.11
N VAL A 19 9.10 12.54 -12.10
CA VAL A 19 7.66 12.38 -12.38
C VAL A 19 6.96 11.51 -11.32
N SER A 20 5.63 11.41 -11.39
CA SER A 20 4.80 10.81 -10.34
C SER A 20 5.28 9.44 -9.86
N SER A 21 5.57 9.37 -8.55
CA SER A 21 5.65 8.13 -7.80
C SER A 21 5.67 8.42 -6.30
N VAL A 22 4.83 7.72 -5.55
CA VAL A 22 4.74 7.81 -4.08
C VAL A 22 4.79 6.42 -3.49
N ALA A 23 5.64 6.21 -2.49
CA ALA A 23 5.70 4.97 -1.74
C ALA A 23 5.00 5.13 -0.39
N LEU A 24 4.17 4.15 -0.03
CA LEU A 24 3.58 3.98 1.28
C LEU A 24 4.20 2.77 1.96
N LYS A 25 4.99 3.01 3.02
CA LYS A 25 5.56 1.95 3.85
C LYS A 25 4.62 1.65 5.01
N THR A 26 4.04 0.46 5.00
CA THR A 26 3.05 0.01 5.99
C THR A 26 3.09 -1.51 6.15
N HIS A 27 2.64 -2.04 7.28
CA HIS A 27 2.57 -3.50 7.52
C HIS A 27 3.82 -4.32 7.14
N GLY A 28 5.01 -3.73 7.24
CA GLY A 28 6.26 -4.41 6.86
C GLY A 28 6.50 -4.53 5.34
N GLU A 29 5.63 -3.94 4.52
CA GLU A 29 5.72 -3.90 3.06
C GLU A 29 5.80 -2.46 2.52
N ILE A 30 6.06 -2.34 1.22
CA ILE A 30 6.08 -1.08 0.49
C ILE A 30 5.06 -1.17 -0.65
N LEU A 31 4.08 -0.28 -0.61
CA LEU A 31 3.13 -0.07 -1.70
C LEU A 31 3.61 1.12 -2.53
N LEU A 32 3.66 0.96 -3.84
CA LEU A 32 4.05 2.03 -4.76
C LEU A 32 2.80 2.53 -5.51
N PHE A 33 2.55 3.83 -5.47
CA PHE A 33 1.49 4.49 -6.24
C PHE A 33 2.13 5.28 -7.36
N ASP A 34 1.82 4.89 -8.59
CA ASP A 34 2.51 5.24 -9.83
C ASP A 34 4.02 4.90 -9.84
N CYS A 35 4.53 4.66 -11.04
CA CYS A 35 5.92 4.35 -11.31
C CYS A 35 6.37 5.07 -12.58
N GLY A 36 6.41 6.40 -12.53
CA GLY A 36 6.96 7.22 -13.60
C GLY A 36 8.43 6.95 -13.90
N GLU A 37 8.91 7.42 -15.06
CA GLU A 37 10.30 7.24 -15.47
C GLU A 37 11.29 7.74 -14.39
N GLY A 38 12.32 6.94 -14.12
CA GLY A 38 13.34 7.28 -13.14
C GLY A 38 13.01 6.93 -11.69
N THR A 39 11.80 6.40 -11.40
CA THR A 39 11.39 5.95 -10.06
C THR A 39 12.41 5.02 -9.40
N GLN A 40 12.99 4.08 -10.15
CA GLN A 40 14.03 3.18 -9.62
C GLN A 40 15.27 3.93 -9.08
N ARG A 41 15.67 5.05 -9.71
CA ARG A 41 16.81 5.86 -9.25
C ARG A 41 16.44 6.62 -7.99
N GLN A 42 15.18 7.07 -7.89
CA GLN A 42 14.68 7.75 -6.71
C GLN A 42 14.56 6.79 -5.52
N LEU A 43 14.16 5.54 -5.76
CA LEU A 43 14.22 4.46 -4.76
C LEU A 43 15.65 4.25 -4.25
N MET A 44 16.65 4.13 -5.15
CA MET A 44 18.06 3.98 -4.77
C MET A 44 18.63 5.16 -3.96
N ARG A 45 18.04 6.35 -4.07
CA ARG A 45 18.41 7.54 -3.28
C ARG A 45 17.67 7.63 -1.94
N SER A 46 16.60 6.86 -1.78
CA SER A 46 15.77 6.85 -0.59
C SER A 46 16.25 5.78 0.41
N SER A 47 15.65 5.74 1.59
CA SER A 47 15.83 4.65 2.56
C SER A 47 15.06 3.37 2.20
N LEU A 48 14.27 3.40 1.13
CA LEU A 48 13.42 2.30 0.70
C LEU A 48 14.17 1.37 -0.26
N SER A 49 14.02 0.06 -0.05
CA SER A 49 14.50 -0.93 -1.01
C SER A 49 13.44 -1.20 -2.07
N PHE A 50 13.81 -1.12 -3.34
CA PHE A 50 12.92 -1.55 -4.43
C PHE A 50 12.56 -3.04 -4.33
N MET A 51 13.37 -3.86 -3.67
CA MET A 51 13.05 -5.28 -3.39
C MET A 51 11.99 -5.46 -2.31
N GLY A 52 11.74 -4.43 -1.49
CA GLY A 52 10.68 -4.42 -0.47
C GLY A 52 9.30 -4.05 -1.01
N ILE A 53 9.21 -3.66 -2.29
CA ILE A 53 7.93 -3.37 -2.95
C ILE A 53 7.19 -4.68 -3.17
N THR A 54 5.95 -4.75 -2.70
CA THR A 54 5.06 -5.91 -2.83
C THR A 54 3.92 -5.64 -3.80
N LYS A 55 3.45 -4.39 -3.86
CA LYS A 55 2.32 -3.99 -4.68
C LYS A 55 2.59 -2.65 -5.37
N ILE A 56 2.17 -2.54 -6.62
CA ILE A 56 2.19 -1.29 -7.39
C ILE A 56 0.77 -0.96 -7.83
N PHE A 57 0.33 0.28 -7.63
CA PHE A 57 -0.98 0.79 -8.02
C PHE A 57 -0.77 1.91 -9.06
N ILE A 58 -1.21 1.69 -10.30
CA ILE A 58 -1.11 2.66 -11.40
C ILE A 58 -2.43 3.40 -11.55
N THR A 59 -2.39 4.72 -11.38
CA THR A 59 -3.60 5.54 -11.46
C THR A 59 -4.17 5.61 -12.88
N HIS A 60 -3.30 5.83 -13.87
CA HIS A 60 -3.67 5.95 -15.28
C HIS A 60 -2.47 5.76 -16.22
N PHE A 61 -2.73 5.68 -17.53
CA PHE A 61 -1.72 5.38 -18.55
C PHE A 61 -1.19 6.61 -19.30
N HIS A 62 -0.90 7.69 -18.57
CA HIS A 62 0.07 8.68 -19.06
C HIS A 62 1.49 8.24 -18.72
N GLY A 63 2.44 8.52 -19.62
CA GLY A 63 3.79 7.95 -19.54
C GLY A 63 4.54 8.31 -18.25
N ASP A 64 4.29 9.50 -17.72
CA ASP A 64 4.86 10.00 -16.47
C ASP A 64 4.38 9.28 -15.21
N HIS A 65 3.41 8.35 -15.34
CA HIS A 65 2.89 7.53 -14.24
C HIS A 65 3.28 6.05 -14.33
N TYR A 66 3.78 5.54 -15.46
CA TYR A 66 4.06 4.10 -15.60
C TYR A 66 5.35 3.73 -16.35
N LEU A 67 5.99 4.64 -17.10
CA LEU A 67 7.15 4.27 -17.93
C LEU A 67 8.36 3.80 -17.13
N GLY A 68 8.41 4.06 -15.83
CA GLY A 68 9.43 3.50 -14.93
C GLY A 68 9.27 2.00 -14.65
N LEU A 69 8.09 1.42 -14.90
CA LEU A 69 7.81 0.00 -14.62
C LEU A 69 8.79 -0.92 -15.33
N ALA A 70 8.99 -0.76 -16.64
CA ALA A 70 9.83 -1.66 -17.43
C ALA A 70 11.25 -1.79 -16.85
N GLY A 71 11.86 -0.65 -16.50
CA GLY A 71 13.18 -0.63 -15.88
C GLY A 71 13.18 -1.18 -14.45
N LEU A 72 12.16 -0.88 -13.65
CA LEU A 72 12.05 -1.37 -12.28
C LEU A 72 11.94 -2.91 -12.23
N LEU A 73 11.08 -3.50 -13.06
CA LEU A 73 10.87 -4.95 -13.14
C LEU A 73 12.14 -5.69 -13.53
N GLN A 74 12.88 -5.15 -14.51
CA GLN A 74 14.17 -5.68 -14.94
C GLN A 74 15.21 -5.58 -13.83
N THR A 75 15.32 -4.42 -13.16
CA THR A 75 16.25 -4.22 -12.05
C THR A 75 15.96 -5.17 -10.89
N MET A 76 14.69 -5.40 -10.55
CA MET A 76 14.29 -6.40 -9.54
C MET A 76 14.73 -7.82 -9.93
N ALA A 77 14.53 -8.20 -11.20
CA ALA A 77 14.93 -9.52 -11.70
C ALA A 77 16.46 -9.71 -11.65
N LEU A 78 17.22 -8.71 -12.11
CA LEU A 78 18.70 -8.71 -12.07
C LEU A 78 19.26 -8.77 -10.65
N ASN A 79 18.50 -8.30 -9.66
CA ASN A 79 18.85 -8.38 -8.24
C ASN A 79 18.29 -9.63 -7.54
N GLY A 80 17.84 -10.63 -8.31
CA GLY A 80 17.45 -11.94 -7.78
C GLY A 80 16.13 -11.93 -7.02
N ARG A 81 15.16 -11.12 -7.43
CA ARG A 81 13.83 -11.11 -6.79
C ARG A 81 13.16 -12.47 -6.91
N THR A 82 12.71 -13.00 -5.77
CA THR A 82 11.95 -14.26 -5.70
C THR A 82 10.52 -14.08 -5.23
N LYS A 83 10.21 -12.96 -4.56
CA LYS A 83 8.85 -12.65 -4.10
C LYS A 83 8.02 -12.13 -5.27
N ASP A 84 6.79 -12.60 -5.39
CA ASP A 84 5.86 -12.11 -6.40
C ASP A 84 5.58 -10.61 -6.23
N LEU A 85 5.13 -9.99 -7.31
CA LEU A 85 4.77 -8.57 -7.33
C LEU A 85 3.36 -8.42 -7.89
N GLU A 86 2.49 -7.79 -7.11
CA GLU A 86 1.13 -7.50 -7.55
C GLU A 86 1.08 -6.11 -8.20
N ILE A 87 0.43 -5.99 -9.36
CA ILE A 87 0.26 -4.73 -10.07
C ILE A 87 -1.23 -4.49 -10.30
N PHE A 88 -1.73 -3.42 -9.71
CA PHE A 88 -3.10 -2.95 -9.81
C PHE A 88 -3.14 -1.73 -10.71
N GLY A 89 -4.16 -1.61 -11.55
CA GLY A 89 -4.37 -0.42 -12.37
C GLY A 89 -5.72 -0.43 -13.07
N PRO A 90 -6.04 0.58 -13.90
CA PRO A 90 -7.28 0.58 -14.66
C PRO A 90 -7.28 -0.53 -15.73
N LYS A 91 -8.43 -0.71 -16.37
CA LYS A 91 -8.57 -1.58 -17.55
C LYS A 91 -7.48 -1.30 -18.59
N GLY A 92 -6.79 -2.34 -19.04
CA GLY A 92 -5.62 -2.29 -19.92
C GLY A 92 -4.29 -2.57 -19.21
N THR A 93 -4.29 -2.77 -17.88
CA THR A 93 -3.07 -3.04 -17.09
C THR A 93 -2.37 -4.31 -17.56
N GLU A 94 -3.13 -5.39 -17.81
CA GLU A 94 -2.56 -6.65 -18.27
C GLU A 94 -1.87 -6.51 -19.63
N GLN A 95 -2.56 -5.86 -20.56
CA GLN A 95 -2.03 -5.59 -21.91
C GLN A 95 -0.77 -4.71 -21.84
N LEU A 96 -0.81 -3.65 -21.03
CA LEU A 96 0.31 -2.73 -20.86
C LEU A 96 1.54 -3.45 -20.32
N VAL A 97 1.40 -4.17 -19.20
CA VAL A 97 2.52 -4.87 -18.57
C VAL A 97 3.06 -5.95 -19.50
N THR A 98 2.20 -6.69 -20.21
CA THR A 98 2.62 -7.69 -21.21
C THR A 98 3.48 -7.06 -22.31
N ILE A 99 3.14 -5.85 -22.79
CA ILE A 99 3.95 -5.12 -23.77
C ILE A 99 5.30 -4.73 -23.16
N LEU A 100 5.30 -4.17 -21.95
CA LEU A 100 6.53 -3.77 -21.24
C LEU A 100 7.47 -4.96 -20.96
N GLU A 101 6.94 -6.16 -20.77
CA GLU A 101 7.75 -7.37 -20.64
C GLU A 101 8.36 -7.81 -21.99
N ARG A 102 7.65 -7.60 -23.10
CA ARG A 102 8.09 -8.03 -24.45
C ARG A 102 9.13 -7.12 -25.09
N ILE A 103 9.28 -5.87 -24.64
CA ILE A 103 10.25 -4.92 -25.20
C ILE A 103 11.70 -5.18 -24.78
N SER A 104 11.95 -6.10 -23.84
CA SER A 104 13.31 -6.36 -23.34
C SER A 104 13.54 -7.84 -23.10
N TYR A 105 14.78 -8.29 -23.33
CA TYR A 105 15.19 -9.67 -23.10
C TYR A 105 15.72 -9.84 -21.69
N TYR A 106 14.89 -10.39 -20.80
CA TYR A 106 15.27 -10.77 -19.44
C TYR A 106 14.38 -11.91 -18.96
N SER A 107 14.84 -12.67 -17.97
CA SER A 107 14.04 -13.67 -17.27
C SER A 107 13.74 -13.19 -15.85
N ARG A 108 12.56 -13.55 -15.34
CA ARG A 108 12.15 -13.28 -13.96
C ARG A 108 12.01 -14.60 -13.22
N THR A 109 12.38 -14.59 -11.95
CA THR A 109 12.23 -15.72 -11.00
C THR A 109 11.07 -15.53 -10.03
N TYR A 110 10.19 -14.58 -10.32
CA TYR A 110 9.02 -14.19 -9.53
C TYR A 110 7.85 -13.93 -10.47
N ASP A 111 6.62 -14.08 -9.99
CA ASP A 111 5.43 -13.85 -10.81
C ASP A 111 4.97 -12.39 -10.74
N LEU A 112 4.32 -11.93 -11.82
CA LEU A 112 3.49 -10.71 -11.76
C LEU A 112 2.04 -11.13 -11.67
N VAL A 113 1.37 -10.67 -10.62
CA VAL A 113 -0.07 -10.86 -10.47
C VAL A 113 -0.74 -9.55 -10.87
N LEU A 114 -1.47 -9.57 -11.97
CA LEU A 114 -2.01 -8.37 -12.60
C LEU A 114 -3.50 -8.24 -12.28
N HIS A 115 -3.90 -7.05 -11.80
CA HIS A 115 -5.26 -6.77 -11.36
C HIS A 115 -5.80 -5.52 -12.06
N GLU A 116 -6.85 -5.69 -12.86
CA GLU A 116 -7.59 -4.56 -13.42
C GLU A 116 -8.70 -4.13 -12.46
N MET A 117 -8.48 -3.00 -11.78
CA MET A 117 -9.42 -2.45 -10.82
C MET A 117 -10.51 -1.63 -11.49
N ARG A 118 -11.72 -1.74 -10.94
CA ARG A 118 -12.89 -0.96 -11.34
C ARG A 118 -13.21 0.09 -10.28
N GLU A 119 -14.00 1.09 -10.67
CA GLU A 119 -14.53 2.07 -9.72
C GLU A 119 -15.27 1.36 -8.57
N ASN A 120 -14.99 1.80 -7.34
CA ASN A 120 -15.53 1.26 -6.09
C ASN A 120 -15.12 -0.18 -5.77
N GLN A 121 -14.23 -0.80 -6.55
CA GLN A 121 -13.65 -2.09 -6.20
C GLN A 121 -12.72 -1.92 -5.01
N ARG A 122 -12.98 -2.71 -3.97
CA ARG A 122 -12.17 -2.79 -2.75
C ARG A 122 -11.42 -4.11 -2.73
N GLU A 123 -10.10 -4.03 -2.59
CA GLU A 123 -9.24 -5.18 -2.34
C GLU A 123 -8.87 -5.21 -0.86
N GLN A 124 -9.09 -6.36 -0.22
CA GLN A 124 -8.75 -6.58 1.18
C GLN A 124 -7.42 -7.30 1.26
N PHE A 125 -6.52 -6.76 2.08
CA PHE A 125 -5.23 -7.36 2.41
C PHE A 125 -5.16 -7.60 3.93
N GLU A 126 -4.05 -8.17 4.39
CA GLU A 126 -3.83 -8.39 5.81
C GLU A 126 -3.61 -7.05 6.53
N GLY A 127 -4.60 -6.64 7.34
CA GLY A 127 -4.53 -5.43 8.18
C GLY A 127 -4.91 -4.12 7.48
N TYR A 128 -5.27 -4.14 6.19
CA TYR A 128 -5.72 -2.96 5.48
C TYR A 128 -6.49 -3.31 4.20
N SER A 129 -7.11 -2.30 3.60
CA SER A 129 -7.75 -2.41 2.29
C SER A 129 -7.43 -1.21 1.40
N VAL A 130 -7.55 -1.43 0.10
CA VAL A 130 -7.41 -0.37 -0.91
C VAL A 130 -8.67 -0.36 -1.78
N THR A 131 -9.35 0.78 -1.85
CA THR A 131 -10.48 0.99 -2.76
C THR A 131 -10.09 1.89 -3.91
N ALA A 132 -10.34 1.45 -5.14
CA ALA A 132 -10.25 2.30 -6.32
C ALA A 132 -11.46 3.24 -6.43
N ILE A 133 -11.20 4.51 -6.72
CA ILE A 133 -12.23 5.53 -7.00
C ILE A 133 -11.99 6.13 -8.38
N ARG A 134 -13.06 6.47 -9.09
CA ARG A 134 -12.93 7.16 -10.37
C ARG A 134 -12.56 8.63 -10.16
N LEU A 135 -11.64 9.12 -10.96
CA LEU A 135 -11.26 10.54 -11.01
C LEU A 135 -11.65 11.17 -12.36
N ASP A 136 -11.72 12.50 -12.38
CA ASP A 136 -12.03 13.25 -13.60
C ASP A 136 -10.74 13.70 -14.28
N HIS A 137 -10.30 12.96 -15.29
CA HIS A 137 -9.11 13.27 -16.08
C HIS A 137 -9.36 13.04 -17.58
N SER A 138 -8.41 13.40 -18.43
CA SER A 138 -8.52 13.25 -19.89
C SER A 138 -8.61 11.79 -20.37
N ILE A 139 -8.10 10.84 -19.58
CA ILE A 139 -8.16 9.40 -19.82
C ILE A 139 -8.72 8.65 -18.60
N PRO A 140 -9.14 7.38 -18.72
CA PRO A 140 -9.57 6.59 -17.58
C PRO A 140 -8.53 6.62 -16.45
N THR A 141 -8.94 7.14 -15.30
CA THR A 141 -8.05 7.41 -14.16
C THR A 141 -8.70 6.98 -12.86
N LEU A 142 -7.92 6.31 -12.03
CA LEU A 142 -8.28 5.88 -10.70
C LEU A 142 -7.48 6.64 -9.65
N GLY A 143 -8.14 6.98 -8.55
CA GLY A 143 -7.51 7.26 -7.27
C GLY A 143 -7.62 6.05 -6.35
N TYR A 144 -6.85 6.04 -5.28
CA TYR A 144 -6.81 4.94 -4.32
C TYR A 144 -7.06 5.44 -2.90
N LEU A 145 -7.99 4.78 -2.22
CA LEU A 145 -8.29 4.99 -0.82
C LEU A 145 -7.70 3.84 -0.02
N PHE A 146 -6.63 4.12 0.70
CA PHE A 146 -5.99 3.18 1.62
C PHE A 146 -6.64 3.34 3.00
N GLU A 147 -7.07 2.24 3.62
CA GLU A 147 -7.65 2.22 4.96
C GLU A 147 -7.02 1.05 5.75
N GLU A 148 -6.29 1.33 6.85
CA GLU A 148 -5.90 0.28 7.80
C GLU A 148 -7.15 -0.24 8.53
N ASP A 149 -7.12 -1.52 8.88
CA ASP A 149 -8.08 -2.08 9.81
C ASP A 149 -7.90 -1.43 11.20
N ASP A 150 -8.97 -1.42 11.98
CA ASP A 150 -8.91 -0.94 13.35
C ASP A 150 -7.93 -1.78 14.16
N ARG A 151 -7.08 -1.09 14.92
CA ARG A 151 -6.06 -1.76 15.73
C ARG A 151 -6.63 -2.09 17.09
N PRO A 152 -6.23 -3.20 17.70
CA PRO A 152 -6.59 -3.50 19.07
C PRO A 152 -6.25 -2.33 20.00
N GLY A 153 -7.07 -2.19 21.04
CA GLY A 153 -6.86 -1.20 22.08
C GLY A 153 -5.48 -1.31 22.72
N LYS A 154 -5.09 -0.25 23.43
CA LYS A 154 -3.85 -0.29 24.19
C LYS A 154 -3.99 -1.33 25.32
N PHE A 155 -3.00 -2.20 25.45
CA PHE A 155 -2.93 -3.14 26.56
C PHE A 155 -2.84 -2.41 27.90
N ASP A 156 -3.74 -2.76 28.81
CA ASP A 156 -3.73 -2.29 30.19
C ASP A 156 -2.93 -3.27 31.06
N MET A 157 -1.66 -2.90 31.28
CA MET A 157 -0.74 -3.64 32.13
C MET A 157 -1.23 -3.77 33.57
N ASN A 158 -2.01 -2.80 34.07
CA ASN A 158 -2.52 -2.83 35.43
C ASN A 158 -3.68 -3.81 35.55
N ALA A 159 -4.62 -3.79 34.60
CA ALA A 159 -5.72 -4.75 34.56
C ALA A 159 -5.21 -6.20 34.49
N ALA A 160 -4.23 -6.48 33.62
CA ALA A 160 -3.61 -7.80 33.53
C ALA A 160 -2.89 -8.21 34.83
N ARG A 161 -2.23 -7.26 35.51
CA ARG A 161 -1.59 -7.50 36.82
C ARG A 161 -2.61 -7.81 37.91
N VAL A 162 -3.76 -7.14 37.93
CA VAL A 162 -4.86 -7.41 38.86
C VAL A 162 -5.46 -8.81 38.63
N LEU A 163 -5.54 -9.24 37.37
CA LEU A 163 -5.94 -10.60 36.99
C LEU A 163 -4.83 -11.65 37.23
N GLY A 164 -3.65 -11.23 37.68
CA GLY A 164 -2.52 -12.11 37.97
C GLY A 164 -1.88 -12.75 36.74
N ILE A 165 -2.03 -12.15 35.56
CA ILE A 165 -1.50 -12.68 34.30
C ILE A 165 -0.05 -12.19 34.15
N PRO A 166 0.95 -13.09 34.08
CA PRO A 166 2.35 -12.69 33.93
C PRO A 166 2.61 -12.13 32.52
N PRO A 167 3.54 -11.16 32.38
CA PRO A 167 4.00 -10.71 31.08
C PRO A 167 4.56 -11.87 30.26
N GLY A 168 4.21 -11.92 28.97
CA GLY A 168 4.70 -12.96 28.07
C GLY A 168 3.71 -13.32 26.95
N PRO A 169 3.76 -14.55 26.43
CA PRO A 169 2.96 -14.97 25.28
C PRO A 169 1.44 -14.79 25.45
N LEU A 170 0.94 -14.86 26.68
CA LEU A 170 -0.47 -14.67 26.99
C LEU A 170 -0.94 -13.23 26.70
N TYR A 171 -0.08 -12.23 26.87
CA TYR A 171 -0.42 -10.85 26.53
C TYR A 171 -0.56 -10.69 25.02
N ALA A 172 0.30 -11.35 24.23
CA ALA A 172 0.22 -11.31 22.77
C ALA A 172 -1.09 -11.94 22.28
N LYS A 173 -1.51 -13.06 22.85
CA LYS A 173 -2.80 -13.69 22.54
C LYS A 173 -3.98 -12.75 22.80
N LEU A 174 -4.04 -12.18 24.01
CA LEU A 174 -5.07 -11.21 24.37
C LEU A 174 -5.02 -9.96 23.48
N GLN A 175 -3.83 -9.44 23.18
CA GLN A 175 -3.64 -8.29 22.29
C GLN A 175 -4.11 -8.57 20.84
N ASN A 176 -4.03 -9.82 20.39
CA ASN A 176 -4.52 -10.28 19.09
C ASN A 176 -6.01 -10.63 19.07
N GLY A 177 -6.71 -10.43 20.20
CA GLY A 177 -8.15 -10.72 20.30
C GLY A 177 -8.46 -12.17 20.65
N GLU A 178 -7.47 -13.00 20.99
CA GLU A 178 -7.67 -14.37 21.43
C GLU A 178 -7.99 -14.42 22.94
N GLU A 179 -9.00 -15.20 23.31
CA GLU A 179 -9.25 -15.55 24.71
C GLU A 179 -8.18 -16.52 25.23
N ILE A 180 -7.88 -16.42 26.52
CA ILE A 180 -6.97 -17.35 27.19
C ILE A 180 -7.65 -17.98 28.41
N VAL A 181 -7.20 -19.17 28.78
CA VAL A 181 -7.53 -19.77 30.07
C VAL A 181 -6.38 -19.52 31.04
N TRP A 182 -6.66 -18.86 32.17
CA TRP A 182 -5.69 -18.56 33.21
C TRP A 182 -6.30 -18.80 34.59
N ASN A 183 -5.65 -19.61 35.42
CA ASN A 183 -6.16 -20.00 36.75
C ASN A 183 -7.63 -20.46 36.71
N GLU A 184 -7.95 -21.36 35.78
CA GLU A 184 -9.30 -21.93 35.57
C GLU A 184 -10.38 -20.91 35.15
N LYS A 185 -9.99 -19.67 34.84
CA LYS A 185 -10.88 -18.62 34.32
C LYS A 185 -10.60 -18.34 32.86
N VAL A 186 -11.66 -18.11 32.10
CA VAL A 186 -11.56 -17.53 30.75
C VAL A 186 -11.32 -16.03 30.90
N ILE A 187 -10.26 -15.53 30.28
CA ILE A 187 -9.94 -14.11 30.21
C ILE A 187 -10.16 -13.65 28.78
N GLU A 188 -11.05 -12.69 28.62
CA GLU A 188 -11.34 -12.05 27.35
C GLU A 188 -10.42 -10.85 27.11
N PRO A 189 -10.08 -10.54 25.83
CA PRO A 189 -9.32 -9.36 25.47
C PRO A 189 -9.88 -8.06 26.06
N ALA A 190 -11.21 -7.91 26.09
CA ALA A 190 -11.89 -6.72 26.61
C ALA A 190 -11.60 -6.44 28.10
N MET A 191 -11.15 -7.44 28.86
CA MET A 191 -10.78 -7.27 30.27
C MET A 191 -9.41 -6.57 30.46
N VAL A 192 -8.57 -6.56 29.41
CA VAL A 192 -7.21 -6.01 29.47
C VAL A 192 -6.87 -5.07 28.33
N LEU A 193 -7.80 -4.83 27.40
CA LEU A 193 -7.62 -3.89 26.28
C LEU A 193 -8.54 -2.68 26.46
N GLY A 194 -7.99 -1.49 26.18
CA GLY A 194 -8.80 -0.29 25.99
C GLY A 194 -9.67 -0.33 24.73
N PRO A 195 -10.38 0.76 24.40
CA PRO A 195 -11.18 0.83 23.18
C PRO A 195 -10.30 0.62 21.93
N PRO A 196 -10.86 0.03 20.86
CA PRO A 196 -10.17 -0.08 19.57
C PRO A 196 -9.67 1.28 19.10
N ARG A 197 -8.50 1.27 18.45
CA ARG A 197 -7.89 2.48 17.90
C ARG A 197 -8.18 2.52 16.41
N PRO A 198 -8.73 3.61 15.88
CA PRO A 198 -9.05 3.69 14.47
C PRO A 198 -7.81 3.42 13.61
N GLY A 199 -8.03 2.67 12.54
CA GLY A 199 -7.07 2.52 11.46
C GLY A 199 -6.81 3.86 10.78
N ARG A 200 -5.59 4.04 10.27
CA ARG A 200 -5.23 5.25 9.49
C ARG A 200 -5.77 5.16 8.07
N LYS A 201 -6.12 6.29 7.48
CA LYS A 201 -6.75 6.37 6.15
C LYS A 201 -6.05 7.40 5.28
N ILE A 202 -5.64 7.02 4.08
CA ILE A 202 -4.95 7.91 3.12
C ILE A 202 -5.68 7.90 1.79
N ALA A 203 -5.95 9.08 1.25
CA ALA A 203 -6.53 9.26 -0.07
C ALA A 203 -5.45 9.70 -1.07
N ILE A 204 -5.31 8.94 -2.15
CA ILE A 204 -4.29 9.14 -3.18
C ILE A 204 -5.02 9.44 -4.49
N ALA A 205 -5.13 10.73 -4.83
CA ALA A 205 -5.83 11.16 -6.03
C ALA A 205 -4.90 11.25 -7.26
N MET A 206 -3.72 11.84 -7.13
CA MET A 206 -2.87 12.19 -8.30
C MET A 206 -3.65 13.09 -9.29
N ASP A 207 -3.61 12.79 -10.59
CA ASP A 207 -4.20 13.62 -11.63
C ASP A 207 -5.73 13.58 -11.62
N THR A 208 -6.33 14.75 -11.40
CA THR A 208 -7.77 14.96 -11.53
C THR A 208 -8.07 16.44 -11.74
N LYS A 209 -9.19 16.75 -12.39
CA LYS A 209 -9.78 18.09 -12.38
C LYS A 209 -10.14 18.50 -10.94
N PRO A 210 -10.29 19.82 -10.69
CA PRO A 210 -10.65 20.33 -9.37
C PRO A 210 -11.89 19.64 -8.78
N ILE A 211 -11.72 19.11 -7.57
CA ILE A 211 -12.81 18.57 -6.76
C ILE A 211 -13.37 19.72 -5.91
N LEU A 212 -14.47 20.33 -6.35
CA LEU A 212 -15.01 21.55 -5.73
C LEU A 212 -15.54 21.34 -4.31
N LYS A 213 -15.96 20.11 -3.98
CA LYS A 213 -16.37 19.72 -2.63
C LYS A 213 -15.78 18.34 -2.33
N LEU A 214 -15.10 18.23 -1.20
CA LEU A 214 -14.54 16.96 -0.76
C LEU A 214 -15.68 15.92 -0.60
N PRO A 215 -15.60 14.76 -1.28
CA PRO A 215 -16.58 13.71 -1.15
C PRO A 215 -16.75 13.28 0.30
N GLU A 216 -17.99 13.06 0.75
CA GLU A 216 -18.29 12.61 2.12
C GLU A 216 -17.46 11.39 2.52
N ARG A 217 -17.24 10.46 1.58
CA ARG A 217 -16.48 9.22 1.77
C ARG A 217 -15.02 9.45 2.21
N ILE A 218 -14.42 10.60 1.89
CA ILE A 218 -13.01 10.88 2.21
C ILE A 218 -12.83 12.02 3.23
N LYS A 219 -13.92 12.48 3.87
CA LYS A 219 -13.85 13.57 4.84
C LYS A 219 -13.09 13.21 6.12
N ASP A 220 -13.17 11.95 6.53
CA ASP A 220 -12.56 11.44 7.75
C ASP A 220 -11.22 10.73 7.47
N PHE A 221 -10.58 11.06 6.34
CA PHE A 221 -9.24 10.56 6.01
C PHE A 221 -8.16 11.45 6.64
N ASP A 222 -7.01 10.85 6.98
CA ASP A 222 -5.88 11.50 7.66
C ASP A 222 -5.02 12.37 6.72
#